data_AF-A0A946ZX25-F1
#
_entry.id   AF-A0A946ZX25-F1
#
_cell.length_a   1.000
_cell.length_b   1.000
_cell.length_c   1.000
_cell.angle_alpha   90.00
_cell.angle_beta   90.00
_cell.angle_gamma   90.00
#
_symmetry.space_group_name_H-M   'P 1'
#
loop_
_entity.id
_entity.type
_entity.pdbx_description
1 polymer ?
#
loop_
_entity_poly.entity_id
_entity_poly.type
_entity_poly.pdbx_seq_one_letter_code
_entity_poly.pdbx_strand_id
1 'polypeptide(L)'
;MSTLIIIAAAAENNALGKDNQLLWHLPDDFKRFKAITTGHPIIMGRKTFESFPKPLPNRFHIIITRDTSYSTSHDNCKIVHSLKEALSV
;
A
#
# COMPACT_ATOMS: atom_id res chain seq x y z
N MET A 1 7.09 18.91 9.56
CA MET A 1 7.29 17.49 9.91
C MET A 1 6.13 16.70 9.35
N SER A 2 6.38 15.59 8.69
CA SER A 2 5.33 14.72 8.15
C SER A 2 4.94 13.67 9.19
N THR A 3 3.64 13.46 9.41
CA THR A 3 3.14 12.41 10.31
C THR A 3 3.04 11.08 9.57
N LEU A 4 3.61 10.02 10.14
CA LEU A 4 3.49 8.66 9.60
C LEU A 4 2.37 7.91 10.31
N ILE A 5 1.47 7.29 9.53
CA ILE A 5 0.34 6.52 10.04
C ILE A 5 0.43 5.11 9.46
N ILE A 6 0.35 4.10 10.34
CA ILE A 6 0.21 2.69 9.95
C ILE A 6 -1.27 2.35 9.97
N ILE A 7 -1.76 1.72 8.90
CA ILE A 7 -3.13 1.23 8.78
C ILE A 7 -3.10 -0.25 8.40
N ALA A 8 -3.79 -1.08 9.17
CA ALA A 8 -3.86 -2.52 8.96
C ALA A 8 -5.18 -3.08 9.50
N ALA A 9 -5.71 -4.10 8.82
CA ALA A 9 -6.75 -4.98 9.35
C ALA A 9 -6.07 -6.28 9.79
N ALA A 10 -6.13 -6.59 11.09
CA ALA A 10 -5.44 -7.72 11.70
C ALA A 10 -6.38 -8.53 12.59
N ALA A 11 -6.21 -9.86 12.58
CA ALA A 11 -6.81 -10.71 13.61
C ALA A 11 -6.08 -10.55 14.95
N GLU A 12 -6.68 -11.07 16.03
CA GLU A 12 -6.10 -11.06 17.39
C GLU A 12 -4.72 -11.73 17.46
N ASN A 13 -4.44 -12.65 16.55
CA ASN A 13 -3.14 -13.32 16.40
C ASN A 13 -2.20 -12.61 15.41
N ASN A 14 -2.45 -11.33 15.07
CA ASN A 14 -1.71 -10.52 14.11
C ASN A 14 -1.74 -11.02 12.66
N ALA A 15 -2.65 -11.94 12.30
CA ALA A 15 -2.77 -12.39 10.93
C ALA A 15 -3.40 -11.29 10.04
N LEU A 16 -2.77 -11.02 8.88
CA LEU A 16 -3.18 -9.96 7.94
C LEU A 16 -3.68 -10.52 6.59
N GLY A 17 -3.01 -11.57 6.10
CA GLY A 17 -3.22 -12.09 4.74
C GLY A 17 -2.61 -13.47 4.58
N LYS A 18 -3.06 -14.20 3.54
CA LYS A 18 -2.57 -15.51 3.16
C LYS A 18 -2.54 -15.59 1.63
N ASP A 19 -1.50 -16.21 1.06
CA ASP A 19 -1.36 -16.42 -0.40
C ASP A 19 -1.49 -15.12 -1.23
N ASN A 20 -0.93 -14.01 -0.73
CA ASN A 20 -1.03 -12.64 -1.28
C ASN A 20 -2.46 -12.07 -1.35
N GLN A 21 -3.40 -12.64 -0.59
CA GLN A 21 -4.77 -12.17 -0.47
C GLN A 21 -5.09 -11.80 0.98
N LEU A 22 -6.15 -11.00 1.16
CA LEU A 22 -6.73 -10.75 2.48
C LEU A 22 -7.41 -12.03 2.98
N LEU A 23 -7.30 -12.30 4.28
CA LEU A 23 -7.93 -13.48 4.90
C LEU A 23 -9.46 -13.43 4.85
N TRP A 24 -10.03 -12.24 4.71
CA TRP A 24 -11.46 -11.99 4.79
C TRP A 24 -11.90 -11.03 3.69
N HIS A 25 -13.10 -11.26 3.18
CA HIS A 25 -13.78 -10.30 2.33
C HIS A 25 -14.69 -9.41 3.20
N LEU A 26 -14.17 -8.26 3.62
CA LEU A 26 -14.87 -7.26 4.44
C LEU A 26 -15.06 -5.97 3.64
N PRO A 27 -16.16 -5.83 2.86
CA PRO A 27 -16.36 -4.67 2.00
C PRO A 27 -16.34 -3.34 2.75
N ASP A 28 -16.87 -3.31 3.97
CA ASP A 28 -16.97 -2.08 4.77
C ASP A 28 -15.62 -1.65 5.34
N ASP A 29 -14.76 -2.60 5.71
CA ASP A 29 -13.36 -2.30 6.07
C ASP A 29 -12.63 -1.70 4.87
N PHE A 30 -12.79 -2.26 3.68
CA PHE A 30 -12.16 -1.73 2.48
C PHE A 30 -12.70 -0.36 2.07
N LYS A 31 -14.01 -0.10 2.25
CA LYS A 31 -14.59 1.24 2.08
C LYS A 31 -13.98 2.23 3.06
N ARG A 32 -13.85 1.86 4.33
CA ARG A 32 -13.24 2.69 5.37
C ARG A 32 -11.77 2.97 5.07
N PHE A 33 -10.98 1.95 4.70
CA PHE A 33 -9.60 2.11 4.25
C PHE A 33 -9.50 3.11 3.10
N LYS A 34 -10.37 3.00 2.09
CA LYS A 34 -10.39 3.95 0.97
C LYS A 34 -10.72 5.36 1.43
N ALA A 35 -11.71 5.53 2.29
CA ALA A 35 -12.11 6.85 2.79
C ALA A 35 -10.97 7.54 3.55
N ILE A 36 -10.31 6.82 4.45
CA ILE A 36 -9.24 7.37 5.31
C ILE A 36 -7.97 7.68 4.49
N THR A 37 -7.67 6.91 3.45
CA THR A 37 -6.44 7.07 2.66
C THR A 37 -6.58 7.98 1.44
N THR A 38 -7.79 8.36 1.05
CA THR A 38 -8.01 9.20 -0.14
C THR A 38 -7.36 10.57 0.05
N GLY A 39 -6.67 11.07 -0.98
CA GLY A 39 -5.97 12.36 -0.93
C GLY A 39 -4.61 12.31 -0.22
N HIS A 40 -4.21 11.16 0.32
CA HIS A 40 -2.92 10.98 0.99
C HIS A 40 -1.99 10.07 0.18
N PRO A 41 -0.66 10.28 0.24
CA PRO A 41 0.29 9.29 -0.26
C PRO A 41 0.19 7.98 0.53
N ILE A 42 0.32 6.84 -0.15
CA ILE A 42 0.33 5.53 0.48
C ILE A 42 1.68 4.87 0.22
N ILE A 43 2.36 4.49 1.29
CA ILE A 43 3.58 3.67 1.23
C ILE A 43 3.19 2.20 1.41
N MET A 44 3.62 1.33 0.50
CA MET A 44 3.35 -0.11 0.59
C MET A 44 4.48 -0.93 -0.05
N GLY A 45 4.52 -2.23 0.23
CA GLY A 45 5.43 -3.15 -0.46
C GLY A 45 4.91 -3.56 -1.85
N ARG A 46 5.81 -3.94 -2.75
CA ARG A 46 5.49 -4.43 -4.11
C ARG A 46 4.36 -5.47 -4.15
N LYS A 47 4.41 -6.51 -3.32
CA LYS A 47 3.40 -7.59 -3.32
C LYS A 47 2.00 -7.08 -2.95
N THR A 48 1.90 -6.09 -2.06
CA THR A 48 0.64 -5.44 -1.70
C THR A 48 0.12 -4.59 -2.85
N PHE A 49 1.00 -3.91 -3.57
CA PHE A 49 0.60 -3.13 -4.74
C PHE A 49 0.06 -4.04 -5.86
N GLU A 50 0.74 -5.15 -6.14
CA GLU A 50 0.34 -6.14 -7.15
C GLU A 50 -0.93 -6.91 -6.81
N SER A 51 -1.35 -6.97 -5.53
CA SER A 51 -2.62 -7.61 -5.17
C SER A 51 -3.84 -6.75 -5.52
N PHE A 52 -3.65 -5.46 -5.81
CA PHE A 52 -4.71 -4.62 -6.34
C PHE A 52 -4.90 -4.85 -7.84
N PRO A 53 -6.14 -4.93 -8.35
CA PRO A 53 -6.39 -5.04 -9.78
C PRO A 53 -5.97 -3.78 -10.56
N LYS A 54 -5.90 -2.64 -9.86
CA LYS A 54 -5.40 -1.35 -10.37
C LYS A 54 -5.04 -0.45 -9.19
N PRO A 55 -4.16 0.55 -9.38
CA PRO A 55 -3.87 1.54 -8.36
C PRO A 55 -5.16 2.21 -7.85
N LEU A 56 -5.19 2.47 -6.55
CA LEU A 56 -6.33 3.17 -5.95
C LEU A 56 -6.35 4.63 -6.45
N PRO A 57 -7.48 5.14 -6.95
CA PRO A 57 -7.57 6.47 -7.54
C PRO A 57 -7.39 7.56 -6.49
N ASN A 58 -6.98 8.77 -6.91
CA ASN A 58 -6.82 9.94 -6.05
C ASN A 58 -5.80 9.75 -4.92
N ARG A 59 -4.78 8.93 -5.17
CA ARG A 59 -3.68 8.61 -4.26
C ARG A 59 -2.37 8.53 -5.03
N PHE A 60 -1.31 9.01 -4.40
CA PHE A 60 0.05 8.77 -4.86
C PHE A 60 0.58 7.52 -4.16
N HIS A 61 1.10 6.55 -4.91
CA HIS A 61 1.59 5.29 -4.35
C HIS A 61 3.12 5.28 -4.33
N ILE A 62 3.69 4.99 -3.17
CA ILE A 62 5.13 4.80 -2.99
C ILE A 62 5.35 3.31 -2.74
N ILE A 63 5.96 2.64 -3.72
CA ILE A 63 6.11 1.18 -3.75
C ILE A 63 7.53 0.83 -3.35
N ILE A 64 7.68 0.18 -2.19
CA ILE A 64 8.97 -0.29 -1.69
C ILE A 64 9.25 -1.68 -2.27
N THR A 65 10.40 -1.83 -2.93
CA THR A 65 10.90 -3.11 -3.42
C THR A 65 12.43 -3.16 -3.43
N ARG A 66 13.01 -4.32 -3.14
CA ARG A 66 14.47 -4.53 -3.31
C ARG A 66 14.85 -4.91 -4.74
N ASP A 67 13.86 -5.26 -5.56
CA ASP A 67 14.06 -5.55 -6.97
C ASP A 67 14.26 -4.24 -7.75
N THR A 68 15.50 -4.00 -8.18
CA THR A 68 15.89 -2.79 -8.93
C THR A 68 15.47 -2.82 -10.40
N SER A 69 14.99 -3.97 -10.89
CA SER A 69 14.44 -4.11 -12.24
C SER A 69 12.93 -3.86 -12.30
N TYR A 70 12.27 -3.79 -11.14
CA TYR A 70 10.84 -3.57 -11.05
C TYR A 70 10.46 -2.20 -11.61
N SER A 71 9.43 -2.18 -12.45
CA SER A 71 8.86 -0.96 -13.02
C SER A 71 7.34 -1.04 -13.03
N THR A 72 6.69 0.11 -13.10
CA THR A 72 5.23 0.23 -13.22
C THR A 72 4.90 1.21 -14.34
N SER A 73 3.84 0.94 -15.08
CA SER A 73 3.33 1.82 -16.14
C SER A 73 2.37 2.90 -15.61
N HIS A 74 2.19 2.99 -14.29
CA HIS A 74 1.28 3.93 -13.66
C HIS A 74 1.98 5.22 -13.22
N ASP A 75 1.53 6.36 -13.75
CA ASP A 75 2.17 7.67 -13.53
C ASP A 75 2.07 8.17 -12.08
N ASN A 76 1.04 7.74 -11.33
CA ASN A 76 0.82 8.14 -9.93
C ASN A 76 1.57 7.26 -8.92
N CYS A 77 2.61 6.55 -9.37
CA CYS A 77 3.37 5.61 -8.59
C CYS A 77 4.86 5.96 -8.61
N LYS A 78 5.54 5.85 -7.47
CA LYS A 78 6.99 5.98 -7.35
C LYS A 78 7.56 4.73 -6.72
N ILE A 79 8.55 4.14 -7.39
CA ILE A 79 9.26 2.97 -6.88
C ILE A 79 10.48 3.47 -6.10
N VAL A 80 10.70 2.87 -4.93
CA VAL A 80 11.82 3.16 -4.04
C VAL A 80 12.38 1.85 -3.49
N HIS A 81 13.64 1.87 -3.03
CA HIS A 81 14.37 0.67 -2.64
C HIS A 81 14.60 0.52 -1.13
N SER A 82 14.08 1.46 -0.33
CA SER A 82 14.10 1.37 1.12
C SER A 82 13.00 2.20 1.77
N LEU A 83 12.69 1.91 3.04
CA LEU A 83 11.80 2.76 3.83
C LEU A 83 12.37 4.17 4.01
N LYS A 84 13.68 4.31 4.18
CA LYS A 84 14.33 5.62 4.31
C LYS A 84 14.09 6.49 3.07
N GLU A 85 14.24 5.90 1.90
CA GLU A 85 13.96 6.56 0.63
C GLU A 85 12.47 6.91 0.50
N ALA A 86 11.56 5.99 0.86
CA ALA A 86 10.13 6.24 0.87
C ALA A 86 9.73 7.46 1.73
N LEU A 87 10.37 7.62 2.89
CA LEU A 87 10.12 8.72 3.83
C LEU A 87 10.75 10.06 3.39
N SER A 88 11.56 10.06 2.32
CA SER A 88 12.19 11.26 1.76
C SER A 88 11.49 11.79 0.51
N VAL A 89 10.42 11.11 0.07
CA VAL A 89 9.54 11.54 -1.02
C VAL A 89 8.63 12.68 -0.53
#